data_AF-A0A101WH75-F1
#
_entry.id   AF-A0A101WH75-F1
#
_cell.length_a   1.000
_cell.length_b   1.000
_cell.length_c   1.000
_cell.angle_alpha   90.00
_cell.angle_beta   90.00
_cell.angle_gamma   90.00
#
_symmetry.space_group_name_H-M   'P 1'
#
loop_
_entity.id
_entity.type
_entity.pdbx_description
1 polymer ?
#
loop_
_entity_poly.entity_id
_entity_poly.type
_entity_poly.pdbx_seq_one_letter_code
_entity_poly.pdbx_strand_id
1 'polypeptide(L)' 'MEWEEVIVIDLVEGIIPERETIKAEQNGQKELIEEERRLFYVGMTRAKRHLTLCSVDCRVSSST' A
#
# COMPACT_ATOMS: atom_id res chain seq x y z
N MET A 1 9.72 9.32 -15.00
CA MET A 1 8.34 9.60 -15.47
C MET A 1 7.56 10.21 -14.31
N GLU A 2 6.68 11.17 -14.60
CA GLU A 2 5.83 11.90 -13.64
C GLU A 2 4.52 12.26 -14.35
N TRP A 3 3.42 12.40 -13.60
CA TRP A 3 2.08 12.65 -14.14
C TRP A 3 1.37 13.77 -13.39
N GLU A 4 0.48 14.50 -14.07
CA GLU A 4 -0.36 15.54 -13.45
C GLU A 4 -1.24 14.98 -12.33
N GLU A 5 -1.79 13.78 -12.54
CA GLU A 5 -2.65 13.06 -11.59
C GLU A 5 -2.19 11.60 -11.45
N VAL A 6 -2.15 11.11 -10.21
CA VAL A 6 -1.86 9.71 -9.88
C VAL A 6 -2.96 9.18 -8.96
N ILE A 7 -3.44 7.98 -9.27
CA ILE A 7 -4.44 7.27 -8.47
C ILE A 7 -3.78 5.99 -7.97
N VAL A 8 -3.61 5.87 -6.66
CA VAL A 8 -3.10 4.66 -6.02
C VAL A 8 -4.29 3.88 -5.48
N ILE A 9 -4.51 2.70 -6.06
CA ILE A 9 -5.61 1.80 -5.70
C ILE A 9 -5.13 0.67 -4.78
N ASP A 10 -6.09 -0.05 -4.20
CA ASP A 10 -5.87 -1.24 -3.38
C ASP A 10 -4.94 -1.03 -2.18
N LEU A 11 -5.05 0.14 -1.52
CA LEU A 11 -4.40 0.43 -0.25
C LEU A 11 -5.11 -0.28 0.90
N VAL A 12 -5.01 -1.60 0.88
CA VAL A 12 -5.63 -2.51 1.84
C VAL A 12 -4.58 -3.46 2.37
N GLU A 13 -4.62 -3.75 3.67
CA GLU A 13 -3.70 -4.67 4.31
C GLU A 13 -3.75 -6.06 3.64
N GLY A 14 -2.59 -6.55 3.25
CA GLY A 14 -2.44 -7.80 2.52
C GLY A 14 -2.39 -7.65 1.00
N ILE A 15 -2.66 -6.45 0.46
CA ILE A 15 -2.34 -6.08 -0.93
C ILE A 15 -1.16 -5.11 -0.93
N ILE A 16 -1.28 -3.98 -0.22
CA ILE A 16 -0.19 -3.03 0.01
C ILE A 16 -0.25 -2.61 1.49
N PRO A 17 0.67 -3.10 2.34
CA PRO A 17 1.72 -4.11 2.08
C PRO A 17 1.18 -5.52 1.79
N GLU A 18 1.92 -6.37 1.07
CA GLU A 18 1.52 -7.75 0.75
C GLU A 18 1.48 -8.63 2.02
N ARG A 19 0.57 -9.59 2.10
CA ARG A 19 0.44 -10.50 3.26
C ARG A 19 1.76 -11.20 3.62
N GLU A 20 2.51 -11.64 2.63
CA GLU A 20 3.79 -12.33 2.86
C GLU A 20 4.85 -11.37 3.39
N THR A 21 4.87 -10.12 2.93
CA THR A 21 5.75 -9.07 3.46
C THR A 21 5.41 -8.75 4.92
N ILE A 22 4.13 -8.66 5.27
CA ILE A 22 3.67 -8.48 6.66
C ILE A 22 4.14 -9.63 7.54
N LYS A 23 3.95 -10.89 7.11
CA LYS A 23 4.44 -12.06 7.86
C LYS A 23 5.96 -12.05 7.99
N ALA A 24 6.69 -11.66 6.93
CA ALA A 24 8.14 -11.60 6.95
C ALA A 24 8.64 -10.55 7.95
N GLU A 25 7.99 -9.38 8.04
CA GLU A 25 8.27 -8.38 9.07
C GLU A 25 8.09 -8.97 10.49
N GLN A 26 6.98 -9.67 10.73
CA GLN A 26 6.71 -10.33 12.02
C GLN A 26 7.78 -11.39 12.37
N ASN A 27 8.38 -12.01 11.37
CA ASN A 27 9.50 -12.95 11.50
C ASN A 27 10.88 -12.25 11.60
N GLY A 28 10.91 -10.91 11.73
CA GLY A 28 12.12 -10.11 11.91
C GLY A 28 12.74 -9.57 10.61
N GLN A 29 12.16 -9.85 9.44
CA GLN A 29 12.69 -9.41 8.14
C GLN A 29 12.16 -8.02 7.77
N LYS A 30 12.62 -7.00 8.49
CA LYS A 30 12.17 -5.61 8.29
C LYS A 30 12.53 -5.03 6.92
N GLU A 31 13.51 -5.58 6.23
CA GLU A 31 13.98 -5.03 4.95
C GLU A 31 12.91 -5.09 3.85
N LEU A 32 12.07 -6.12 3.87
CA LEU A 32 11.02 -6.31 2.87
C LEU A 32 9.89 -5.28 3.01
N ILE A 33 9.46 -5.00 4.24
CA ILE A 33 8.44 -3.98 4.49
C ILE A 33 8.97 -2.57 4.20
N GLU A 34 10.28 -2.32 4.42
CA GLU A 34 10.93 -1.07 4.03
C GLU A 34 10.99 -0.91 2.51
N GLU A 35 11.16 -2.00 1.75
CA GLU A 35 11.13 -1.97 0.29
C GLU A 35 9.73 -1.66 -0.25
N GLU A 36 8.68 -2.31 0.26
CA GLU A 36 7.31 -1.96 -0.11
C GLU A 36 6.95 -0.51 0.23
N ARG A 37 7.43 -0.01 1.37
CA ARG A 37 7.27 1.41 1.74
C ARG A 37 7.97 2.33 0.75
N ARG A 38 9.16 1.97 0.27
CA ARG A 38 9.88 2.72 -0.78
C ARG A 38 9.09 2.69 -2.09
N LEU A 39 8.53 1.56 -2.48
CA LEU A 39 7.69 1.46 -3.69
C LEU A 39 6.44 2.34 -3.59
N PHE A 40 5.75 2.32 -2.45
CA PHE A 40 4.60 3.18 -2.21
C PHE A 40 4.98 4.67 -2.26
N TYR A 41 6.09 5.04 -1.61
CA TYR A 41 6.62 6.41 -1.65
C TYR A 41 6.97 6.86 -3.07
N VAL A 42 7.67 6.00 -3.82
CA VAL A 42 7.99 6.27 -5.22
C VAL A 42 6.71 6.46 -6.02
N GLY A 43 5.67 5.65 -5.83
CA GLY A 43 4.37 5.82 -6.49
C GLY A 43 3.72 7.17 -6.20
N MET A 44 3.64 7.55 -4.90
CA MET A 44 3.06 8.83 -4.47
C MET A 44 3.80 10.03 -5.05
N THR A 45 5.13 9.99 -5.07
CA THR A 45 5.98 11.11 -5.55
C THR A 45 5.97 11.29 -7.07
N ARG A 46 5.27 10.43 -7.83
CA ARG A 46 5.07 10.65 -9.26
C ARG A 46 3.99 11.68 -9.58
N ALA A 47 3.15 12.03 -8.61
CA ALA A 47 2.07 12.99 -8.75
C ALA A 47 2.59 14.42 -8.71
N LYS A 48 2.26 15.24 -9.72
CA LYS A 48 2.62 16.67 -9.75
C LYS A 48 1.58 17.58 -9.10
N ARG A 49 0.28 17.28 -9.28
CA ARG A 49 -0.82 18.12 -8.78
C ARG A 49 -1.82 17.36 -7.92
N HIS A 50 -2.26 16.20 -8.39
CA HIS A 50 -3.34 15.45 -7.75
C HIS A 50 -2.89 14.02 -7.42
N LEU A 51 -3.03 13.64 -6.15
CA LEU A 51 -2.81 12.28 -5.68
C LEU A 51 -4.10 11.81 -5.02
N THR A 52 -4.68 10.74 -5.57
CA THR A 52 -5.88 10.10 -5.01
C THR A 52 -5.50 8.74 -4.46
N LEU A 53 -5.84 8.51 -3.19
CA LEU A 53 -5.58 7.24 -2.49
C LEU A 53 -6.91 6.53 -2.28
N CYS A 54 -7.02 5.30 -2.76
CA CYS A 54 -8.23 4.50 -2.66
C CYS A 54 -7.98 3.27 -1.79
N SER A 55 -8.78 3.13 -0.73
CA SER A 55 -8.85 1.92 0.10
C SER A 55 -10.30 1.46 0.22
N VAL A 56 -10.47 0.17 0.51
CA VAL A 56 -11.78 -0.43 0.75
C VAL A 56 -11.83 -0.89 2.20
N ASP A 57 -12.81 -0.38 2.95
CA ASP A 57 -13.15 -0.91 4.28
C ASP A 57 -14.06 -2.12 4.10
N CYS A 58 -13.46 -3.31 3.99
CA CYS A 58 -14.20 -4.56 4.00
C CYS A 58 -14.57 -4.94 5.44
N ARG A 59 -15.59 -4.27 5.98
CA ARG A 59 -16.26 -4.70 7.22
C ARG A 59 -17.02 -5.99 6.95
N VAL A 60 -16.36 -7.13 7.16
CA VAL A 60 -17.07 -8.40 7.29
C VAL A 60 -17.85 -8.32 8.59
N SER A 61 -19.13 -7.97 8.52
CA SER A 61 -20.05 -8.14 9.65
C SER A 61 -20.16 -9.64 9.88
N SER A 62 -19.42 -10.16 10.86
CA SER A 62 -19.64 -11.49 11.41
C SER A 62 -21.00 -11.50 12.09
N SER A 63 -22.05 -11.79 11.30
CA SER A 63 -23.34 -12.21 11.84
C SER A 63 -23.15 -13.54 12.56
N THR A 64 -23.62 -13.55 13.81
CA THR A 64 -23.60 -14.61 14.83
C THR A 64 -23.98 -15.99 14.32
#